data_AF-A0A536E6C0-F1
#
_entry.id   AF-A0A536E6C0-F1
#
_cell.length_a   1.000
_cell.length_b   1.000
_cell.length_c   1.000
_cell.angle_alpha   90.00
_cell.angle_beta   90.00
_cell.angle_gamma   90.00
#
_symmetry.space_group_name_H-M   'P 1'
#
loop_
_entity.id
_entity.type
_entity.pdbx_description
1 polymer ?
#
loop_
_entity_poly.entity_id
_entity_poly.type
_entity_poly.pdbx_seq_one_letter_code
_entity_poly.pdbx_strand_id
1 'polypeptide(L)'
;MSTSGPPSTPPPSPTGQPAPISDLAKQTRLVRSGANWFIWIAGLSLVNSVLFVAGSNWAFFLGLGATQFSDAFGKEIITGTTGEVVALAVDVVIAAIFVGLGLMSRNGALWSFIVGMVLIVLDALLLVWVQDWAAVAFHALALFFVFRGFQAARQLAALRSGVALATGIVPPITPR
;
A
#
# COMPACT_ATOMS: atom_id res chain seq x y z
N MET A 1 -20.54 -69.06 -13.52
CA MET A 1 -21.15 -68.17 -12.52
C MET A 1 -20.13 -67.07 -12.22
N SER A 2 -20.32 -65.88 -12.76
CA SER A 2 -19.40 -64.74 -12.60
C SER A 2 -20.17 -63.59 -11.99
N THR A 3 -19.82 -63.21 -10.77
CA THR A 3 -20.45 -62.11 -10.02
C THR A 3 -19.73 -60.80 -10.32
N SER A 4 -20.31 -59.97 -11.18
CA SER A 4 -19.89 -58.57 -11.35
C SER A 4 -20.41 -57.74 -10.17
N GLY A 5 -19.54 -57.44 -9.21
CA GLY A 5 -19.85 -56.48 -8.14
C GLY A 5 -20.02 -55.05 -8.67
N PRO A 6 -20.77 -54.18 -7.97
CA PRO A 6 -21.00 -52.81 -8.39
C PRO A 6 -19.70 -51.97 -8.38
N PRO A 7 -19.59 -50.95 -9.25
CA PRO A 7 -18.40 -50.11 -9.33
C PRO A 7 -18.21 -49.32 -8.03
N SER A 8 -17.04 -49.47 -7.42
CA SER A 8 -16.60 -48.67 -6.28
C SER A 8 -16.52 -47.19 -6.68
N THR A 9 -17.34 -46.35 -6.07
CA THR A 9 -17.25 -44.88 -6.20
C THR A 9 -15.90 -44.41 -5.68
N PRO A 10 -15.21 -43.47 -6.36
CA PRO A 10 -13.96 -42.91 -5.86
C PRO A 10 -14.18 -42.23 -4.51
N PRO A 11 -13.19 -42.25 -3.60
CA PRO A 11 -13.30 -41.57 -2.32
C PRO A 11 -13.47 -40.05 -2.54
N PRO A 12 -14.27 -39.36 -1.71
CA PRO A 12 -14.40 -37.92 -1.76
C PRO A 12 -13.02 -37.27 -1.53
N SER A 13 -12.61 -36.41 -2.47
CA SER A 13 -11.36 -35.67 -2.36
C SER A 13 -11.35 -34.78 -1.10
N PRO A 14 -10.20 -34.59 -0.44
CA PRO A 14 -10.15 -33.94 0.86
C PRO A 14 -10.50 -32.44 0.78
N THR A 15 -11.69 -32.13 1.28
CA THR A 15 -12.09 -30.87 1.96
C THR A 15 -11.52 -29.55 1.42
N GLY A 16 -12.09 -29.05 0.32
CA GLY A 16 -12.05 -27.63 -0.01
C GLY A 16 -13.05 -26.86 0.84
N GLN A 17 -12.63 -25.81 1.55
CA GLN A 17 -13.54 -24.84 2.16
C GLN A 17 -14.55 -24.35 1.10
N PRO A 18 -15.80 -24.01 1.49
CA PRO A 18 -16.76 -23.44 0.56
C PRO A 18 -16.13 -22.27 -0.20
N ALA A 19 -16.22 -22.27 -1.53
CA ALA A 19 -15.62 -21.27 -2.43
C ALA A 19 -15.76 -19.79 -1.95
N PRO A 20 -16.88 -19.37 -1.31
CA PRO A 20 -17.00 -18.01 -0.77
C PRO A 20 -16.00 -17.65 0.35
N ILE A 21 -15.62 -18.62 1.19
CA ILE A 21 -14.73 -18.37 2.34
C ILE A 21 -13.28 -18.18 1.88
N SER A 22 -12.81 -18.98 0.92
CA SER A 22 -11.47 -18.84 0.35
C SER A 22 -11.29 -17.52 -0.39
N ASP A 23 -12.32 -17.04 -1.10
CA ASP A 23 -12.28 -15.77 -1.80
C ASP A 23 -12.25 -14.58 -0.84
N LEU A 24 -13.03 -14.60 0.23
CA LEU A 24 -12.99 -13.57 1.28
C LEU A 24 -11.61 -13.46 1.93
N ALA A 25 -10.98 -14.60 2.26
CA ALA A 25 -9.65 -14.62 2.87
C ALA A 25 -8.58 -14.07 1.91
N LYS A 26 -8.62 -14.48 0.64
CA LYS A 26 -7.72 -14.00 -0.41
C LYS A 26 -7.83 -12.48 -0.58
N GLN A 27 -9.04 -11.95 -0.69
CA GLN A 27 -9.23 -10.50 -0.86
C GLN A 27 -8.80 -9.72 0.39
N THR A 28 -9.10 -10.22 1.59
CA THR A 28 -8.65 -9.59 2.84
C THR A 28 -7.11 -9.49 2.90
N ARG A 29 -6.39 -10.52 2.44
CA ARG A 29 -4.93 -10.48 2.35
C ARG A 29 -4.44 -9.42 1.37
N LEU A 30 -5.06 -9.31 0.20
CA LEU A 30 -4.70 -8.32 -0.82
C LEU A 30 -4.94 -6.88 -0.35
N VAL A 31 -6.07 -6.63 0.33
CA VAL A 31 -6.37 -5.34 0.97
C VAL A 31 -5.26 -4.96 1.94
N ARG A 32 -4.90 -5.87 2.85
CA ARG A 32 -3.83 -5.63 3.82
C ARG A 32 -2.48 -5.40 3.15
N SER A 33 -2.14 -6.18 2.12
CA SER A 33 -0.88 -5.98 1.41
C SER A 33 -0.81 -4.60 0.74
N GLY A 34 -1.89 -4.14 0.10
CA GLY A 34 -1.94 -2.82 -0.51
C GLY A 34 -1.89 -1.70 0.54
N ALA A 35 -2.66 -1.83 1.62
CA ALA A 35 -2.65 -0.85 2.71
C ALA A 35 -1.30 -0.75 3.44
N ASN A 36 -0.53 -1.85 3.51
CA ASN A 36 0.82 -1.85 4.08
C ASN A 36 1.80 -1.00 3.28
N TRP A 37 1.57 -0.75 1.98
CA TRP A 37 2.44 0.10 1.19
C TRP A 37 2.46 1.54 1.67
N PHE A 38 1.36 2.07 2.21
CA PHE A 38 1.37 3.39 2.84
C PHE A 38 2.31 3.45 4.06
N ILE A 39 2.37 2.37 4.84
CA ILE A 39 3.26 2.29 6.01
C ILE A 39 4.71 2.10 5.57
N TRP A 40 4.94 1.34 4.49
CA TRP A 40 6.27 1.21 3.89
C TRP A 40 6.78 2.55 3.33
N ILE A 41 5.94 3.30 2.62
CA ILE A 41 6.28 4.65 2.16
C ILE A 41 6.67 5.52 3.37
N ALA A 42 5.81 5.60 4.38
CA ALA A 42 6.09 6.39 5.59
C ALA A 42 7.42 6.00 6.28
N GLY A 43 7.65 4.69 6.46
CA GLY A 43 8.87 4.21 7.10
C GLY A 43 10.13 4.48 6.28
N LEU A 44 10.08 4.26 4.96
CA LEU A 44 11.22 4.49 4.08
C LEU A 44 11.51 5.98 3.91
N SER A 45 10.49 6.83 3.84
CA SER A 45 10.65 8.29 3.85
C SER A 45 11.34 8.75 5.13
N LEU A 46 10.90 8.30 6.30
CA LEU A 46 11.54 8.66 7.57
C LEU A 46 12.99 8.19 7.66
N VAL A 47 13.29 6.97 7.19
CA VAL A 47 14.67 6.46 7.14
C VAL A 47 15.53 7.37 6.25
N ASN A 48 15.03 7.78 5.08
CA ASN A 48 15.74 8.70 4.19
C ASN A 48 15.99 10.06 4.86
N SER A 49 14.99 10.66 5.51
CA SER A 49 15.15 11.94 6.20
C SER A 49 16.15 11.87 7.36
N VAL A 50 16.14 10.77 8.15
CA VAL A 50 17.11 10.57 9.24
C VAL A 50 18.53 10.39 8.69
N LEU A 51 18.70 9.63 7.60
CA LEU A 51 20.01 9.45 6.97
C LEU A 51 20.56 10.76 6.41
N PHE A 52 19.70 11.60 5.83
CA PHE A 52 20.05 12.93 5.35
C PHE A 52 20.58 13.81 6.50
N VAL A 53 19.85 13.93 7.61
CA VAL A 53 20.27 14.72 8.78
C VAL A 53 21.51 14.13 9.47
N ALA A 54 21.71 12.81 9.41
CA ALA A 54 22.92 12.16 9.94
C ALA A 54 24.19 12.41 9.11
N GLY A 55 24.11 13.17 8.01
CA GLY A 55 25.23 13.44 7.11
C GLY A 55 25.66 12.20 6.31
N SER A 56 24.78 11.20 6.18
CA SER A 56 25.09 9.99 5.46
C SER A 56 25.00 10.21 3.96
N ASN A 57 26.13 10.03 3.26
CA ASN A 57 26.17 10.00 1.79
C ASN A 57 25.59 8.69 1.20
N TRP A 58 25.11 7.77 2.05
CA TRP A 58 24.40 6.56 1.63
C TRP A 58 22.95 6.90 1.28
N ALA A 59 22.73 7.68 0.23
CA ALA A 59 21.44 7.70 -0.46
C ALA A 59 21.23 6.30 -1.06
N PHE A 60 20.52 5.45 -0.33
CA PHE A 60 20.23 4.05 -0.64
C PHE A 60 19.77 3.89 -2.09
N PHE A 61 20.68 3.52 -3.01
CA PHE A 61 20.55 2.84 -4.33
C PHE A 61 19.32 3.08 -5.25
N LEU A 62 18.47 4.06 -4.93
CA LEU A 62 17.23 4.50 -5.59
C LEU A 62 17.24 6.03 -5.77
N GLY A 63 18.42 6.66 -5.72
CA GLY A 63 18.55 8.13 -5.75
C GLY A 63 19.93 8.63 -6.16
N LEU A 64 20.69 7.87 -6.96
CA LEU A 64 21.98 8.32 -7.51
C LEU A 64 21.79 9.24 -8.73
N GLY A 65 20.97 10.28 -8.55
CA GLY A 65 20.96 11.50 -9.37
C GLY A 65 21.34 12.74 -8.55
N ALA A 66 21.15 12.70 -7.23
CA ALA A 66 21.38 13.84 -6.35
C ALA A 66 22.87 14.20 -6.16
N THR A 67 23.79 13.25 -6.40
CA THR A 67 25.24 13.49 -6.26
C THR A 67 25.84 14.35 -7.35
N GLN A 68 25.15 14.63 -8.47
CA GLN A 68 25.64 15.59 -9.47
C GLN A 68 25.04 16.99 -9.32
N PHE A 69 23.98 17.15 -8.53
CA PHE A 69 23.30 18.43 -8.36
C PHE A 69 23.70 19.14 -7.05
N SER A 70 24.10 18.40 -6.03
CA SER A 70 24.55 18.97 -4.74
C SER A 70 25.82 19.85 -4.87
N ASP A 71 26.71 19.56 -5.82
CA ASP A 71 27.87 20.41 -6.10
C ASP A 71 27.51 21.71 -6.85
N ALA A 72 26.35 21.77 -7.52
CA ALA A 72 25.92 22.93 -8.30
C ALA A 72 24.91 23.83 -7.58
N PHE A 73 24.10 23.29 -6.65
CA PHE A 73 22.94 23.98 -6.08
C PHE A 73 22.96 24.16 -4.56
N GLY A 74 23.85 23.48 -3.84
CA GLY A 74 23.94 23.50 -2.37
C GLY A 74 24.25 24.86 -1.72
N LYS A 75 24.41 25.93 -2.52
CA LYS A 75 24.72 27.28 -2.03
C LYS A 75 23.51 28.22 -1.88
N GLU A 76 22.34 27.94 -2.47
CA GLU A 76 21.47 29.07 -2.83
C GLU A 76 20.06 29.16 -2.21
N ILE A 77 19.48 28.11 -1.59
CA ILE A 77 18.03 28.19 -1.23
C ILE A 77 17.72 28.08 0.27
N ILE A 78 18.30 27.17 1.05
CA ILE A 78 18.14 27.13 2.53
C ILE A 78 19.42 26.55 3.13
N THR A 79 20.20 27.34 3.85
CA THR A 79 21.45 26.89 4.47
C THR A 79 21.29 26.77 5.99
N GLY A 80 21.79 25.66 6.55
CA GLY A 80 21.94 25.46 7.99
C GLY A 80 20.86 24.62 8.69
N THR A 81 21.14 24.28 9.94
CA THR A 81 20.41 23.30 10.76
C THR A 81 18.91 23.61 10.93
N THR A 82 18.50 24.89 10.88
CA THR A 82 17.09 25.27 11.00
C THR A 82 16.23 24.77 9.83
N GLY A 83 16.77 24.78 8.61
CA GLY A 83 16.07 24.27 7.43
C GLY A 83 15.86 22.76 7.48
N GLU A 84 16.89 22.03 7.91
CA GLU A 84 16.87 20.57 8.08
C GLU A 84 15.83 20.13 9.12
N VAL A 85 15.73 20.84 10.25
CA VAL A 85 14.75 20.55 11.30
C VAL A 85 13.32 20.76 10.81
N VAL A 86 13.06 21.83 10.04
CA VAL A 86 11.73 22.09 9.48
C VAL A 86 11.36 21.03 8.46
N ALA A 87 12.29 20.66 7.55
CA ALA A 87 12.07 19.59 6.59
C ALA A 87 11.74 18.25 7.28
N LEU A 88 12.53 17.88 8.30
CA LEU A 88 12.29 16.66 9.08
C LEU A 88 10.92 16.68 9.78
N ALA A 89 10.49 17.82 10.32
CA ALA A 89 9.18 17.93 10.96
C ALA A 89 8.03 17.73 9.95
N VAL A 90 8.16 18.29 8.74
CA VAL A 90 7.19 18.09 7.66
C VAL A 90 7.14 16.62 7.24
N ASP A 91 8.30 15.97 7.09
CA ASP A 91 8.37 14.54 6.74
C ASP A 91 7.68 13.65 7.79
N VAL A 92 7.86 13.95 9.08
CA VAL A 92 7.18 13.23 10.17
C VAL A 92 5.67 13.37 10.08
N VAL A 93 5.16 14.57 9.78
CA VAL A 93 3.71 14.80 9.61
C VAL A 93 3.18 14.02 8.41
N ILE A 94 3.86 14.07 7.27
CA ILE A 94 3.47 13.34 6.06
C ILE A 94 3.49 11.82 6.32
N ALA A 95 4.53 11.31 6.98
CA ALA A 95 4.64 9.91 7.38
C ALA A 95 3.47 9.49 8.29
N ALA A 96 3.09 10.33 9.26
CA ALA A 96 1.95 10.06 10.13
C ALA A 96 0.62 10.00 9.34
N ILE A 97 0.43 10.89 8.35
CA ILE A 97 -0.74 10.85 7.45
C ILE A 97 -0.78 9.52 6.69
N PHE A 98 0.33 9.10 6.08
CA PHE A 98 0.40 7.83 5.37
C PHE A 98 0.15 6.62 6.28
N VAL A 99 0.70 6.61 7.49
CA VAL A 99 0.39 5.56 8.48
C VAL A 99 -1.10 5.54 8.80
N GLY A 100 -1.72 6.70 9.06
CA GLY A 100 -3.15 6.82 9.32
C GLY A 100 -4.01 6.28 8.16
N LEU A 101 -3.68 6.65 6.92
CA LEU A 101 -4.34 6.14 5.72
C LEU A 101 -4.16 4.63 5.57
N GLY A 102 -2.98 4.09 5.87
CA GLY A 102 -2.71 2.65 5.89
C GLY A 102 -3.56 1.90 6.90
N LEU A 103 -3.68 2.41 8.13
CA LEU A 103 -4.51 1.81 9.17
C LEU A 103 -6.00 1.82 8.79
N MET A 104 -6.49 2.93 8.23
CA MET A 104 -7.88 3.04 7.78
C MET A 104 -8.17 2.11 6.58
N SER A 105 -7.22 2.01 5.64
CA SER A 105 -7.30 1.14 4.48
C SER A 105 -7.31 -0.35 4.84
N ARG A 106 -6.58 -0.76 5.89
CA ARG A 106 -6.62 -2.14 6.43
C ARG A 106 -8.00 -2.53 6.93
N ASN A 107 -8.81 -1.56 7.36
CA ASN A 107 -10.19 -1.77 7.81
C ASN A 107 -11.19 -1.81 6.64
N GLY A 108 -10.72 -1.62 5.40
CA GLY A 108 -11.53 -1.68 4.18
C GLY A 108 -12.19 -0.35 3.80
N ALA A 109 -11.78 0.78 4.38
CA ALA A 109 -12.26 2.09 3.98
C ALA A 109 -11.74 2.42 2.56
N LEU A 110 -12.64 2.56 1.59
CA LEU A 110 -12.25 2.79 0.20
C LEU A 110 -11.72 4.21 -0.03
N TRP A 111 -12.26 5.19 0.70
CA TRP A 111 -11.85 6.58 0.56
C TRP A 111 -10.38 6.80 0.93
N SER A 112 -9.86 6.06 1.92
CA SER A 112 -8.46 6.22 2.37
C SER A 112 -7.47 5.75 1.32
N PHE A 113 -7.83 4.72 0.54
CA PHE A 113 -7.04 4.32 -0.64
C PHE A 113 -7.01 5.43 -1.69
N ILE A 114 -8.14 6.07 -1.97
CA ILE A 114 -8.22 7.14 -2.99
C ILE A 114 -7.39 8.34 -2.56
N VAL A 115 -7.57 8.82 -1.33
CA VAL A 115 -6.78 9.93 -0.78
C VAL A 115 -5.29 9.61 -0.82
N GLY A 116 -4.89 8.41 -0.37
CA GLY A 116 -3.50 7.99 -0.40
C GLY A 116 -2.92 7.89 -1.80
N MET A 117 -3.67 7.39 -2.79
CA MET A 117 -3.21 7.35 -4.19
C MET A 117 -3.00 8.75 -4.76
N VAL A 118 -3.88 9.70 -4.44
CA VAL A 118 -3.70 11.11 -4.86
C VAL A 118 -2.42 11.69 -4.25
N LEU A 119 -2.18 11.48 -2.96
CA LEU A 119 -0.96 11.96 -2.29
C LEU A 119 0.30 11.35 -2.91
N ILE A 120 0.32 10.03 -3.19
CA ILE A 120 1.44 9.35 -3.85
C ILE A 120 1.71 9.94 -5.25
N VAL A 121 0.65 10.21 -6.02
CA VAL A 121 0.80 10.79 -7.37
C VAL A 121 1.33 12.21 -7.29
N LEU A 122 0.82 13.05 -6.39
CA LEU A 122 1.31 14.41 -6.19
C LEU A 122 2.79 14.41 -5.81
N ASP A 123 3.20 13.51 -4.91
CA ASP A 123 4.59 13.37 -4.49
C ASP A 123 5.48 12.90 -5.65
N ALA A 124 5.03 11.90 -6.42
CA ALA A 124 5.74 11.45 -7.62
C ALA A 124 5.91 12.59 -8.65
N LEU A 125 4.93 13.48 -8.81
CA LEU A 125 5.05 14.63 -9.70
C LEU A 125 6.09 15.65 -9.21
N LEU A 126 6.22 15.86 -7.90
CA LEU A 126 7.31 16.67 -7.33
C LEU A 126 8.66 16.02 -7.62
N LEU A 127 8.76 14.70 -7.50
CA LEU A 127 9.99 13.95 -7.79
C LEU A 127 10.38 13.99 -9.28
N VAL A 128 9.40 13.99 -10.20
CA VAL A 128 9.65 14.23 -11.62
C VAL A 128 10.24 15.62 -11.84
N TRP A 129 9.74 16.64 -11.14
CA TRP A 129 10.23 18.01 -11.26
C TRP A 129 11.70 18.15 -10.84
N VAL A 130 12.11 17.45 -9.77
CA VAL A 130 13.51 17.38 -9.33
C VAL A 130 14.32 16.27 -10.02
N GLN A 131 13.73 15.61 -11.03
CA GLN A 131 14.33 14.55 -11.86
C GLN A 131 14.85 13.31 -11.09
N ASP A 132 14.26 13.00 -9.93
CA ASP A 132 14.57 11.77 -9.19
C ASP A 132 13.76 10.58 -9.73
N TRP A 133 14.19 10.07 -10.88
CA TRP A 133 13.49 8.99 -11.58
C TRP A 133 13.42 7.67 -10.82
N ALA A 134 14.39 7.41 -9.94
CA ALA A 134 14.40 6.19 -9.15
C ALA A 134 13.38 6.27 -8.00
N ALA A 135 13.25 7.43 -7.36
CA ALA A 135 12.15 7.69 -6.43
C ALA A 135 10.77 7.67 -7.14
N VAL A 136 10.66 8.20 -8.36
CA VAL A 136 9.43 8.12 -9.18
C VAL A 136 9.05 6.65 -9.45
N ALA A 137 10.01 5.81 -9.84
CA ALA A 137 9.77 4.39 -10.09
C ALA A 137 9.30 3.66 -8.83
N PHE A 138 9.87 3.98 -7.66
CA PHE A 138 9.42 3.46 -6.37
C PHE A 138 7.97 3.87 -6.06
N HIS A 139 7.60 5.14 -6.27
CA HIS A 139 6.23 5.60 -6.08
C HIS A 139 5.25 4.92 -7.05
N ALA A 140 5.64 4.71 -8.30
CA ALA A 140 4.83 3.97 -9.28
C ALA A 140 4.60 2.51 -8.84
N LEU A 141 5.63 1.84 -8.31
CA LEU A 141 5.52 0.48 -7.76
C LEU A 141 4.56 0.46 -6.55
N ALA A 142 4.71 1.40 -5.62
CA ALA A 142 3.83 1.50 -4.47
C ALA A 142 2.39 1.77 -4.91
N LEU A 143 2.18 2.69 -5.85
CA LEU A 143 0.86 3.01 -6.42
C LEU A 143 0.20 1.78 -7.05
N PHE A 144 0.96 0.95 -7.77
CA PHE A 144 0.46 -0.30 -8.35
C PHE A 144 -0.08 -1.24 -7.27
N PHE A 145 0.66 -1.46 -6.17
CA PHE A 145 0.19 -2.34 -5.11
C PHE A 145 -0.95 -1.75 -4.28
N VAL A 146 -0.94 -0.44 -4.03
CA VAL A 146 -2.05 0.28 -3.39
C VAL A 146 -3.32 0.13 -4.23
N PHE A 147 -3.23 0.31 -5.55
CA PHE A 147 -4.35 0.14 -6.48
C PHE A 147 -4.91 -1.29 -6.48
N ARG A 148 -4.04 -2.31 -6.43
CA ARG A 148 -4.47 -3.71 -6.26
C ARG A 148 -5.19 -3.94 -4.93
N GLY A 149 -4.71 -3.32 -3.85
CA GLY A 149 -5.39 -3.33 -2.55
C GLY A 149 -6.77 -2.69 -2.60
N PHE A 150 -6.90 -1.56 -3.30
CA PHE A 150 -8.18 -0.88 -3.52
C PHE A 150 -9.17 -1.73 -4.31
N GLN A 151 -8.74 -2.35 -5.41
CA GLN A 151 -9.58 -3.27 -6.18
C GLN A 151 -10.05 -4.45 -5.34
N ALA A 152 -9.14 -5.04 -4.54
CA ALA A 152 -9.48 -6.10 -3.60
C ALA A 152 -10.49 -5.64 -2.54
N ALA A 153 -10.36 -4.41 -2.03
CA ALA A 153 -11.28 -3.85 -1.04
C ALA A 153 -12.70 -3.69 -1.61
N ARG A 154 -12.82 -3.24 -2.87
CA ARG A 154 -14.10 -3.16 -3.57
C ARG A 154 -14.74 -4.53 -3.76
N GLN A 155 -13.96 -5.52 -4.18
CA GLN A 155 -14.43 -6.89 -4.36
C GLN A 155 -14.85 -7.52 -3.02
N LEU A 156 -14.07 -7.29 -1.96
CA LEU A 156 -14.38 -7.76 -0.61
C LEU A 156 -15.68 -7.16 -0.08
N ALA A 157 -15.93 -5.86 -0.33
CA ALA A 157 -17.19 -5.22 0.03
C ALA A 157 -18.38 -5.87 -0.71
N ALA A 158 -18.26 -6.11 -2.01
CA ALA A 158 -19.30 -6.77 -2.81
C ALA A 158 -19.59 -8.20 -2.33
N LEU A 159 -18.54 -9.00 -2.06
CA LEU A 159 -18.67 -10.36 -1.55
C LEU A 159 -19.37 -10.40 -0.19
N ARG A 160 -19.03 -9.49 0.72
CA ARG A 160 -19.67 -9.40 2.05
C ARG A 160 -21.17 -9.08 1.94
N SER A 161 -21.54 -8.16 1.05
CA SER A 161 -22.95 -7.86 0.79
C SER A 161 -23.69 -9.06 0.22
N GLY A 162 -23.08 -9.80 -0.72
CA GLY A 162 -23.67 -11.02 -1.28
C GLY A 162 -23.90 -12.11 -0.23
N VAL A 163 -22.94 -12.33 0.67
CA VAL A 163 -23.08 -13.29 1.79
C VAL A 163 -24.17 -12.86 2.78
N ALA A 164 -24.26 -11.56 3.11
CA ALA A 164 -25.30 -11.03 3.99
C ALA A 164 -26.71 -11.26 3.44
N LEU A 165 -26.91 -10.99 2.14
CA LEU A 165 -28.17 -11.25 1.44
C LEU A 165 -28.52 -12.74 1.40
N ALA A 166 -27.55 -13.61 1.14
CA ALA A 166 -27.76 -15.06 1.08
C ALA A 166 -28.08 -15.69 2.45
N THR A 167 -27.61 -15.08 3.55
CA THR A 167 -27.83 -15.58 4.92
C THR A 167 -29.03 -14.94 5.61
N GLY A 168 -29.76 -14.03 4.95
CA GLY A 168 -30.88 -13.29 5.54
C GLY A 168 -30.45 -12.32 6.65
N ILE A 169 -29.15 -12.10 6.82
CA ILE A 169 -28.61 -11.14 7.77
C ILE A 169 -28.71 -9.76 7.10
N VAL A 170 -29.71 -8.97 7.48
CA VAL A 170 -29.85 -7.58 7.00
C VAL A 170 -28.57 -6.82 7.37
N PRO A 171 -27.79 -6.31 6.40
CA PRO A 171 -26.58 -5.56 6.73
C PRO A 171 -26.96 -4.27 7.48
N PRO A 172 -26.17 -3.84 8.48
CA PRO A 172 -26.42 -2.59 9.18
C PRO A 172 -26.37 -1.43 8.18
N ILE A 173 -27.41 -0.59 8.21
CA ILE A 173 -27.54 0.61 7.37
C ILE A 173 -26.59 1.68 7.90
N THR A 174 -25.28 1.45 7.80
CA THR A 174 -24.26 2.48 8.08
C THR A 174 -23.40 2.67 6.83
N PRO A 175 -23.36 3.89 6.27
CA PRO A 175 -22.41 4.20 5.21
C PRO A 175 -20.99 4.16 5.79
N ARG A 176 -20.09 3.38 5.18
CA ARG A 176 -18.65 3.34 5.49
C ARG A 176 -17.85 3.89 4.31
#